data_AF-A0A516KKQ0-F1
#
_entry.id   AF-A0A516KKQ0-F1
#
_cell.length_a   1.000
_cell.length_b   1.000
_cell.length_c   1.000
_cell.angle_alpha   90.00
_cell.angle_beta   90.00
_cell.angle_gamma   90.00
#
_symmetry.space_group_name_H-M   'P 1'
#
loop_
_entity.id
_entity.type
_entity.pdbx_description
1 polymer ?
#
loop_
_entity_poly.entity_id
_entity_poly.type
_entity_poly.pdbx_seq_one_letter_code
_entity_poly.pdbx_strand_id
1 'polypeptide(L)'
;MKELTIGLLSAPELPEKMARRLAEILPDALKENIDKYVHWNIEIEVDSLTGAAETANEITEEAEKRRQSNNWNYVISVTDLPIISKKDIVLAISNQNKNVAQVSIPAFGLLPMEKRLKETIIQMVKDLHNKKTDRWT
;
A
#
# COMPACT_ATOMS: atom_id res chain seq x y z
N MET A 1 -10.95 -20.83 -3.41
CA MET A 1 -9.76 -19.96 -3.53
C MET A 1 -9.64 -19.17 -2.25
N LYS A 2 -8.43 -18.82 -1.84
CA LYS A 2 -8.22 -17.94 -0.69
C LYS A 2 -8.55 -16.52 -1.09
N GLU A 3 -9.29 -15.79 -0.27
CA GLU A 3 -9.57 -14.37 -0.47
C GLU A 3 -8.65 -13.55 0.42
N LEU A 4 -8.02 -12.52 -0.14
CA LEU A 4 -7.19 -11.58 0.59
C LEU A 4 -7.62 -10.15 0.25
N THR A 5 -7.87 -9.35 1.28
CA THR A 5 -8.21 -7.92 1.12
C THR A 5 -7.00 -7.04 1.39
N ILE A 6 -6.75 -6.10 0.49
CA ILE A 6 -5.80 -5.01 0.64
C ILE A 6 -6.59 -3.72 0.83
N GLY A 7 -6.35 -3.03 1.94
CA GLY A 7 -6.82 -1.67 2.12
C GLY A 7 -5.84 -0.66 1.52
N LEU A 8 -6.32 0.23 0.65
CA LEU A 8 -5.61 1.42 0.22
C LEU A 8 -6.06 2.58 1.10
N LEU A 9 -5.20 2.96 2.05
CA LEU A 9 -5.43 4.09 2.94
C LEU A 9 -4.83 5.34 2.31
N SER A 10 -5.67 6.13 1.64
CA SER A 10 -5.21 7.23 0.81
C SER A 10 -5.31 8.57 1.52
N ALA A 11 -4.29 9.41 1.36
CA ALA A 11 -4.45 10.85 1.54
C ALA A 11 -5.49 11.40 0.52
N PRO A 12 -6.16 12.52 0.84
CA PRO A 12 -7.12 13.14 -0.06
C PRO A 12 -6.47 13.69 -1.34
N GLU A 13 -7.28 14.09 -2.31
CA GLU A 13 -6.87 14.73 -3.57
C GLU A 13 -6.20 13.80 -4.59
N LEU A 14 -4.93 14.02 -4.92
CA LEU A 14 -4.24 13.31 -5.99
C LEU A 14 -4.02 11.82 -5.64
N PRO A 15 -3.54 11.47 -4.43
CA PRO A 15 -3.47 10.08 -4.00
C PRO A 15 -4.80 9.34 -4.08
N GLU A 16 -5.90 9.96 -3.65
CA GLU A 16 -7.22 9.33 -3.70
C GLU A 16 -7.64 9.00 -5.14
N LYS A 17 -7.50 9.96 -6.06
CA LYS A 17 -7.85 9.77 -7.47
C LYS A 17 -7.05 8.62 -8.09
N MET A 18 -5.77 8.51 -7.74
CA MET A 18 -4.91 7.42 -8.20
C MET A 18 -5.30 6.07 -7.58
N ALA A 19 -5.54 6.03 -6.26
CA ALA A 19 -5.94 4.82 -5.55
C ALA A 19 -7.25 4.24 -6.10
N ARG A 20 -8.23 5.10 -6.40
CA ARG A 20 -9.51 4.71 -7.04
C ARG A 20 -9.30 4.05 -8.39
N ARG A 21 -8.51 4.65 -9.27
CA ARG A 21 -8.18 4.06 -10.58
C ARG A 21 -7.44 2.74 -10.45
N LEU A 22 -6.48 2.67 -9.54
CA LEU A 22 -5.69 1.46 -9.34
C LEU A 22 -6.49 0.31 -8.75
N ALA A 23 -7.48 0.58 -7.89
CA ALA A 23 -8.32 -0.47 -7.32
C ALA A 23 -9.08 -1.28 -8.37
N GLU A 24 -9.39 -0.70 -9.52
CA GLU A 24 -10.06 -1.40 -10.63
C GLU A 24 -9.14 -2.41 -11.33
N ILE A 25 -7.83 -2.15 -11.36
CA ILE A 25 -6.85 -2.96 -12.14
C ILE A 25 -5.92 -3.81 -11.28
N LEU A 26 -5.79 -3.48 -9.98
CA LEU A 26 -4.91 -4.18 -9.06
C LEU A 26 -5.31 -5.65 -8.83
N PRO A 27 -6.59 -6.04 -8.70
CA PRO A 27 -6.95 -7.45 -8.50
C PRO A 27 -6.32 -8.40 -9.52
N ASP A 28 -6.45 -8.07 -10.80
CA ASP A 28 -5.90 -8.87 -11.90
C ASP A 28 -4.38 -8.79 -11.92
N ALA A 29 -3.80 -7.59 -11.76
CA ALA A 29 -2.36 -7.42 -11.74
C ALA A 29 -1.69 -8.20 -10.59
N LEU A 30 -2.30 -8.24 -9.40
CA LEU A 30 -1.78 -8.98 -8.24
C LEU A 30 -1.91 -10.50 -8.44
N LYS A 31 -3.01 -10.95 -9.04
CA LYS A 31 -3.19 -12.35 -9.42
C LYS A 31 -2.12 -12.82 -10.41
N GLU A 32 -1.79 -11.98 -11.40
CA GLU A 32 -0.76 -12.28 -12.40
C GLU A 32 0.67 -12.24 -11.85
N ASN A 33 0.97 -11.29 -10.96
CA ASN A 33 2.34 -11.00 -10.52
C ASN A 33 2.73 -11.62 -9.17
N ILE A 34 1.76 -12.07 -8.36
CA ILE A 34 2.00 -12.55 -6.99
C ILE A 34 1.49 -13.97 -6.80
N ASP A 35 0.17 -14.18 -6.83
CA ASP A 35 -0.43 -15.50 -6.60
C ASP A 35 -1.73 -15.65 -7.38
N LYS A 36 -1.72 -16.55 -8.38
CA LYS A 36 -2.86 -16.82 -9.27
C LYS A 36 -4.01 -17.58 -8.59
N TYR A 37 -3.78 -18.15 -7.41
CA TYR A 37 -4.76 -18.92 -6.64
C TYR A 37 -5.43 -18.10 -5.52
N VAL A 38 -5.01 -16.84 -5.35
CA VAL A 38 -5.63 -15.87 -4.46
C VAL A 38 -6.57 -14.97 -5.25
N HIS A 39 -7.75 -14.75 -4.68
CA HIS A 39 -8.63 -13.67 -5.11
C HIS A 39 -8.32 -12.42 -4.27
N TRP A 40 -7.90 -11.35 -4.95
CA TRP A 40 -7.45 -10.12 -4.31
C TRP A 40 -8.58 -9.09 -4.34
N ASN A 41 -9.06 -8.70 -3.15
CA ASN A 41 -10.03 -7.62 -2.97
C ASN A 41 -9.30 -6.32 -2.65
N ILE A 42 -9.73 -5.22 -3.25
CA ILE A 42 -9.20 -3.88 -2.94
C ILE A 42 -10.31 -3.05 -2.31
N GLU A 43 -10.05 -2.56 -1.10
CA GLU A 43 -10.91 -1.58 -0.44
C GLU A 43 -10.16 -0.27 -0.30
N ILE A 44 -10.86 0.85 -0.43
CA ILE A 44 -10.26 2.19 -0.32
C ILE A 44 -10.87 2.91 0.86
N GLU A 45 -10.00 3.56 1.61
CA GLU A 45 -10.38 4.51 2.62
C GLU A 45 -9.57 5.79 2.46
N VAL A 46 -10.24 6.93 2.54
CA VAL A 46 -9.60 8.25 2.47
C VAL A 46 -9.45 8.79 3.88
N ASP A 47 -8.21 9.09 4.27
CA ASP A 47 -7.88 9.53 5.61
C ASP A 47 -6.92 10.74 5.56
N SER A 48 -7.42 11.89 6.01
CA SER A 48 -6.62 13.12 6.14
C SER A 48 -5.45 12.98 7.12
N LEU A 49 -5.52 12.07 8.10
CA LEU A 49 -4.47 11.84 9.09
C LEU A 49 -3.22 11.22 8.48
N THR A 50 -3.34 10.49 7.36
CA THR A 50 -2.17 10.03 6.61
C THR A 50 -1.32 11.18 6.05
N GLY A 51 -1.91 12.36 5.87
CA GLY A 51 -1.20 13.58 5.50
C GLY A 51 -0.75 14.45 6.69
N ALA A 52 -1.24 14.17 7.90
CA ALA A 52 -0.96 14.98 9.09
C ALA A 52 0.07 14.34 10.04
N ALA A 53 0.23 13.02 10.01
CA ALA A 53 1.25 12.34 10.80
C ALA A 53 2.67 12.73 10.34
N GLU A 54 3.55 13.02 11.29
CA GLU A 54 4.88 13.57 11.00
C GLU A 54 5.93 12.49 10.73
N THR A 55 5.70 11.27 11.24
CA THR A 55 6.67 10.17 11.12
C THR A 55 6.12 8.93 10.43
N ALA A 56 7.00 8.22 9.73
CA ALA A 56 6.71 6.91 9.15
C ALA A 56 6.21 5.89 10.19
N ASN A 57 6.64 5.98 11.45
CA ASN A 57 6.21 5.06 12.49
C ASN A 57 4.77 5.33 12.92
N GLU A 58 4.38 6.59 13.11
CA GLU A 58 3.00 6.97 13.44
C GLU A 58 2.04 6.55 12.33
N ILE A 59 2.39 6.80 11.06
CA ILE A 59 1.61 6.34 9.91
C ILE A 59 1.45 4.82 9.93
N THR A 60 2.53 4.09 10.28
CA THR A 60 2.48 2.63 10.36
C THR A 60 1.53 2.13 11.45
N GLU A 61 1.53 2.78 12.62
CA GLU A 61 0.66 2.42 13.72
C GLU A 61 -0.81 2.69 13.41
N GLU A 62 -1.11 3.84 12.80
CA GLU A 62 -2.49 4.16 12.44
C GLU A 62 -3.01 3.26 11.31
N ALA A 63 -2.20 3.02 10.28
CA ALA A 63 -2.54 2.08 9.23
C ALA A 63 -2.75 0.65 9.77
N GLU A 64 -1.95 0.21 10.75
CA GLU A 64 -2.15 -1.09 11.40
C GLU A 64 -3.51 -1.17 12.11
N LYS A 65 -3.90 -0.13 12.87
CA LYS A 65 -5.22 -0.09 13.52
C LYS A 65 -6.33 -0.20 12.48
N ARG A 66 -6.20 0.52 11.35
CA ARG A 66 -7.20 0.50 10.28
C ARG A 66 -7.28 -0.84 9.57
N ARG A 67 -6.13 -1.47 9.36
CA ARG A 67 -6.06 -2.85 8.86
C ARG A 67 -6.79 -3.82 9.78
N GLN A 68 -6.59 -3.70 11.09
CA GLN A 68 -7.23 -4.58 12.07
C GLN A 68 -8.75 -4.33 12.15
N SER A 69 -9.19 -3.07 12.19
CA SER A 69 -10.61 -2.73 12.33
C SER A 69 -11.45 -3.11 11.10
N ASN A 70 -10.88 -3.00 9.90
CA ASN A 70 -11.54 -3.39 8.66
C ASN A 70 -11.28 -4.85 8.26
N ASN A 71 -10.59 -5.65 9.09
CA ASN A 71 -10.21 -7.05 8.79
C ASN A 71 -9.39 -7.24 7.51
N TRP A 72 -8.62 -6.22 7.11
CA TRP A 72 -7.76 -6.31 5.93
C TRP A 72 -6.55 -7.21 6.19
N ASN A 73 -6.09 -7.90 5.16
CA ASN A 73 -4.90 -8.73 5.24
C ASN A 73 -3.61 -7.90 5.13
N TYR A 74 -3.67 -6.83 4.32
CA TYR A 74 -2.60 -5.86 4.12
C TYR A 74 -3.20 -4.46 4.06
N VAL A 75 -2.41 -3.45 4.41
CA VAL A 75 -2.76 -2.05 4.18
C VAL A 75 -1.60 -1.34 3.51
N ILE A 76 -1.92 -0.48 2.54
CA ILE A 76 -0.96 0.35 1.83
C ILE A 76 -1.43 1.79 1.97
N SER A 77 -0.67 2.58 2.73
CA SER A 77 -0.91 4.02 2.80
C SER A 77 -0.36 4.70 1.56
N VAL A 78 -1.15 5.55 0.91
CA VAL A 78 -0.76 6.28 -0.30
C VAL A 78 -0.83 7.78 -0.05
N THR A 79 0.27 8.49 -0.25
CA THR A 79 0.38 9.93 0.04
C THR A 79 1.19 10.64 -1.04
N ASP A 80 1.04 11.95 -1.18
CA ASP A 80 1.90 12.81 -1.99
C ASP A 80 2.99 13.55 -1.16
N LEU A 81 3.04 13.26 0.14
CA LEU A 81 4.08 13.75 1.04
C LEU A 81 5.36 12.90 0.99
N PRO A 82 6.54 13.48 1.26
CA PRO A 82 7.77 12.73 1.37
C PRO A 82 7.73 11.71 2.51
N ILE A 83 8.10 10.46 2.23
CA ILE A 83 8.37 9.47 3.29
C ILE A 83 9.84 9.58 3.68
N ILE A 84 10.11 9.86 4.95
CA ILE A 84 11.47 9.99 5.48
C ILE A 84 11.85 8.72 6.24
N SER A 85 12.94 8.07 5.83
CA SER A 85 13.51 6.90 6.48
C SER A 85 15.01 7.09 6.70
N LYS A 86 15.47 7.06 7.95
CA LYS A 86 16.89 7.20 8.32
C LYS A 86 17.62 8.38 7.65
N LYS A 87 16.90 9.50 7.43
CA LYS A 87 17.33 10.75 6.76
C LYS A 87 17.25 10.75 5.22
N ASP A 88 16.85 9.65 4.59
CA ASP A 88 16.62 9.60 3.15
C ASP A 88 15.13 9.72 2.83
N ILE A 89 14.81 10.39 1.71
CA ILE A 89 13.47 10.39 1.14
C ILE A 89 13.33 9.13 0.28
N VAL A 90 12.31 8.33 0.58
CA VAL A 90 12.05 7.06 -0.08
C VAL A 90 10.67 7.04 -0.73
N LEU A 91 10.54 6.27 -1.82
CA LEU A 91 9.26 6.12 -2.51
C LEU A 91 8.30 5.19 -1.77
N ALA A 92 8.83 4.20 -1.07
CA ALA A 92 8.04 3.27 -0.30
C ALA A 92 8.85 2.62 0.82
N ILE A 93 8.15 2.23 1.87
CA ILE A 93 8.66 1.43 2.99
C ILE A 93 7.60 0.42 3.43
N SER A 94 8.04 -0.70 3.99
CA SER A 94 7.14 -1.73 4.51
C SER A 94 7.48 -2.10 5.95
N ASN A 95 6.45 -2.50 6.69
CA ASN A 95 6.57 -3.19 7.96
C ASN A 95 5.85 -4.54 7.85
N GLN A 96 6.62 -5.57 7.51
CA GLN A 96 6.09 -6.92 7.32
C GLN A 96 5.57 -7.55 8.63
N ASN A 97 5.94 -7.06 9.82
CA ASN A 97 5.35 -7.55 11.08
C ASN A 97 3.90 -7.10 11.22
N LYS A 98 3.61 -5.88 10.75
CA LYS A 98 2.28 -5.26 10.86
C LYS A 98 1.41 -5.45 9.61
N ASN A 99 1.99 -5.98 8.52
CA ASN A 99 1.37 -6.08 7.20
C ASN A 99 0.97 -4.71 6.64
N VAL A 100 1.85 -3.73 6.83
CA VAL A 100 1.66 -2.33 6.43
C VAL A 100 2.74 -1.96 5.42
N ALA A 101 2.37 -1.23 4.37
CA ALA A 101 3.31 -0.50 3.53
C ALA A 101 2.87 0.95 3.39
N GLN A 102 3.83 1.82 3.06
CA GLN A 102 3.58 3.22 2.74
C GLN A 102 4.21 3.51 1.38
N VAL A 103 3.49 4.25 0.56
CA VAL A 103 3.93 4.65 -0.78
C VAL A 103 3.70 6.14 -0.94
N SER A 104 4.79 6.85 -1.26
CA SER A 104 4.73 8.24 -1.67
C SER A 104 4.62 8.29 -3.19
N ILE A 105 3.62 9.02 -3.68
CA ILE A 105 3.52 9.48 -5.04
C ILE A 105 4.44 10.71 -5.12
N PRO A 106 5.62 10.63 -5.74
CA PRO A 106 6.45 11.81 -5.87
C PRO A 106 5.69 12.84 -6.70
N ALA A 107 5.47 14.03 -6.12
CA ALA A 107 4.74 15.12 -6.76
C ALA A 107 5.39 15.62 -8.06
N PHE A 108 6.63 15.20 -8.37
CA PHE A 108 7.40 15.62 -9.52
C PHE A 108 8.03 14.43 -10.26
N GLY A 109 7.77 14.34 -11.58
CA GLY A 109 8.42 13.38 -12.49
C GLY A 109 7.77 13.35 -13.88
N LEU A 110 8.57 13.25 -14.93
CA LEU A 110 8.12 13.21 -16.35
C LEU A 110 7.51 11.87 -16.80
N LEU A 111 7.36 10.90 -15.89
CA LEU A 111 6.95 9.53 -16.21
C LEU A 111 5.49 9.28 -15.79
N PRO A 112 4.80 8.27 -16.37
CA PRO A 112 3.41 7.99 -16.02
C PRO A 112 3.30 7.58 -14.54
N MET A 113 2.84 8.51 -13.70
CA MET A 113 2.77 8.36 -12.25
C MET A 113 1.92 7.17 -11.82
N GLU A 114 0.80 6.94 -12.52
CA GLU A 114 -0.12 5.83 -12.25
C GLU A 114 0.56 4.46 -12.47
N LYS A 115 1.34 4.32 -13.55
CA LYS A 115 2.11 3.09 -13.83
C LYS A 115 3.13 2.82 -12.73
N ARG A 116 3.88 3.86 -12.32
CA ARG A 116 4.88 3.74 -11.25
C ARG A 116 4.24 3.36 -9.93
N LEU A 117 3.15 4.04 -9.55
CA LEU A 117 2.42 3.73 -8.32
C LEU A 117 1.90 2.28 -8.33
N LYS A 118 1.35 1.82 -9.46
CA LYS A 118 0.93 0.42 -9.62
C LYS A 118 2.08 -0.55 -9.39
N GLU A 119 3.21 -0.35 -10.05
CA GLU A 119 4.40 -1.21 -9.93
C GLU A 119 4.94 -1.21 -8.48
N THR A 120 4.97 -0.05 -7.83
CA THR A 120 5.36 0.07 -6.42
C THR A 120 4.39 -0.66 -5.49
N ILE A 121 3.07 -0.50 -5.67
CA ILE A 121 2.06 -1.21 -4.89
C ILE A 121 2.22 -2.73 -5.04
N ILE A 122 2.37 -3.25 -6.27
CA ILE A 122 2.59 -4.69 -6.51
C ILE A 122 3.84 -5.17 -5.78
N GLN A 123 4.94 -4.41 -5.85
CA GLN A 123 6.18 -4.77 -5.17
C GLN A 123 6.03 -4.77 -3.64
N MET A 124 5.28 -3.81 -3.08
CA MET A 124 4.99 -3.76 -1.64
C MET A 124 4.11 -4.93 -1.20
N VAL A 125 3.05 -5.26 -1.96
CA VAL A 125 2.22 -6.42 -1.64
C VAL A 125 3.04 -7.71 -1.71
N LYS A 126 3.91 -7.85 -2.72
CA LYS A 126 4.79 -9.01 -2.85
C LYS A 126 5.71 -9.16 -1.63
N ASP A 127 6.31 -8.06 -1.18
CA ASP A 127 7.14 -8.04 0.02
C ASP A 127 6.36 -8.47 1.28
N LEU A 128 5.17 -7.91 1.48
CA LEU A 128 4.30 -8.27 2.60
C LEU A 128 3.77 -9.71 2.52
N HIS A 129 3.56 -10.22 1.31
CA HIS A 129 3.04 -11.56 1.06
C HIS A 129 4.10 -12.65 1.27
N ASN A 130 5.32 -12.46 0.76
CA ASN A 130 6.38 -13.45 0.81
C ASN A 130 6.77 -13.86 2.24
N LYS A 131 6.72 -12.95 3.21
CA LYS A 131 6.95 -13.29 4.62
C LYS A 131 5.99 -14.37 5.16
N LYS A 132 4.77 -14.48 4.63
CA LYS A 132 3.84 -15.54 5.05
C LYS A 132 4.21 -16.90 4.44
N THR A 133 4.90 -16.93 3.31
CA THR A 133 5.32 -18.16 2.63
C THR A 133 6.50 -18.81 3.34
N ASP A 134 7.38 -18.04 3.97
CA ASP A 134 8.57 -18.52 4.69
C ASP A 134 8.28 -19.15 6.07
N ARG A 135 7.00 -19.37 6.44
CA ARG A 135 6.60 -20.01 7.71
C ARG A 135 6.39 -21.53 7.60
N TRP A 136 6.86 -22.17 6.53
CA TRP A 136 6.88 -23.62 6.38
C TRP A 136 8.21 -24.12 5.78
N THR A 137 9.27 -24.06 6.58
CA THR A 137 10.43 -24.97 6.52
C THR A 137 10.97 -25.16 7.93
#